data_AF-A0A8K0LQV2-F1
#
_entry.id   AF-A0A8K0LQV2-F1
#
_cell.length_a   1.000
_cell.length_b   1.000
_cell.length_c   1.000
_cell.angle_alpha   90.00
_cell.angle_beta   90.00
_cell.angle_gamma   90.00
#
_symmetry.space_group_name_H-M   'P 1'
#
loop_
_entity.id
_entity.type
_entity.pdbx_description
1 polymer ?
#
loop_
_entity_poly.entity_id
_entity_poly.type
_entity_poly.pdbx_seq_one_letter_code
_entity_poly.pdbx_strand_id
1 'polypeptide(L)'
;MAPRAISAALLSAFASTVLGHGMVTTFATDGTEHQGFILDYYYDKVNGAPVPDIAAWYAENLDSGFVAPNAYQTEDINCHINATPGTLAVEVKAGGTVQFNWPATWPHPYGPILTYVAKCAGECTEADKSSLKWVKIQEQGIDYDSQVWASQVLVDQGGKWETKVPASLASGNYVFRHEIIALHGAGSPNGAQNYPQCFNIAITGGGSANPEGTLGVDLYKSDDPGILFNPYVTIKDYTIPGPKLFSG
;
A
#
# COMPACT_ATOMS: atom_id res chain seq x y z
N MET A 1 -55.52 -41.16 -12.76
CA MET A 1 -54.36 -40.83 -11.89
C MET A 1 -53.29 -40.22 -12.77
N ALA A 2 -52.98 -38.94 -12.61
CA ALA A 2 -51.88 -38.27 -13.30
C ALA A 2 -50.89 -37.76 -12.24
N PRO A 3 -49.57 -37.95 -12.40
CA PRO A 3 -48.61 -37.55 -11.38
C PRO A 3 -48.35 -36.04 -11.48
N ARG A 4 -48.38 -35.35 -10.34
CA ARG A 4 -47.95 -33.95 -10.23
C ARG A 4 -46.42 -33.92 -10.21
N ALA A 5 -45.82 -33.29 -11.21
CA ALA A 5 -44.40 -32.97 -11.20
C ALA A 5 -44.14 -31.84 -10.18
N ILE A 6 -43.34 -32.13 -9.15
CA ILE A 6 -42.83 -31.13 -8.21
C ILE A 6 -41.60 -30.51 -8.87
N SER A 7 -41.71 -29.27 -9.35
CA SER A 7 -40.56 -28.49 -9.81
C SER A 7 -39.86 -27.91 -8.59
N ALA A 8 -38.69 -28.46 -8.24
CA ALA A 8 -37.81 -27.86 -7.25
C ALA A 8 -37.01 -26.74 -7.92
N ALA A 9 -37.33 -25.49 -7.61
CA ALA A 9 -36.50 -24.35 -8.00
C ALA A 9 -35.29 -24.28 -7.06
N LEU A 10 -34.12 -24.65 -7.57
CA LEU A 10 -32.83 -24.38 -6.91
C LEU A 10 -32.54 -22.89 -7.01
N LEU A 11 -32.75 -22.14 -5.92
CA LEU A 11 -32.18 -20.80 -5.76
C LEU A 11 -30.68 -20.97 -5.52
N SER A 12 -29.88 -20.69 -6.55
CA SER A 12 -28.44 -20.50 -6.41
C SER A 12 -28.19 -19.18 -5.68
N ALA A 13 -27.95 -19.24 -4.37
CA ALA A 13 -27.45 -18.10 -3.63
C ALA A 13 -25.99 -17.85 -4.04
N PHE A 14 -25.75 -16.89 -4.93
CA PHE A 14 -24.42 -16.33 -5.13
C PHE A 14 -24.09 -15.49 -3.89
N ALA A 15 -23.37 -16.07 -2.94
CA ALA A 15 -22.71 -15.30 -1.90
C ALA A 15 -21.58 -14.51 -2.56
N SER A 16 -21.82 -13.25 -2.90
CA SER A 16 -20.75 -12.31 -3.22
C SER A 16 -19.95 -12.09 -1.93
N THR A 17 -18.80 -12.74 -1.80
CA THR A 17 -17.82 -12.41 -0.77
C THR A 17 -17.27 -11.02 -1.11
N VAL A 18 -17.82 -9.99 -0.48
CA VAL A 18 -17.19 -8.67 -0.50
C VAL A 18 -15.98 -8.78 0.41
N LEU A 19 -14.78 -8.85 -0.18
CA LEU A 19 -13.55 -8.68 0.59
C LEU A 19 -13.54 -7.25 1.12
N GLY A 20 -13.70 -7.11 2.43
CA GLY A 20 -13.78 -5.80 3.10
C GLY A 20 -12.43 -5.09 3.24
N HIS A 21 -11.32 -5.70 2.81
CA HIS A 21 -9.95 -5.17 2.89
C HIS A 21 -9.12 -5.69 1.69
N GLY A 22 -7.86 -5.26 1.54
CA GLY A 22 -7.04 -5.64 0.38
C GLY A 22 -5.53 -5.49 0.59
N MET A 23 -4.78 -5.94 -0.43
CA MET A 23 -3.32 -5.85 -0.55
C MET A 23 -2.96 -5.65 -2.03
N VAL A 24 -1.73 -5.23 -2.34
CA VAL A 24 -1.30 -5.09 -3.74
C VAL A 24 -0.96 -6.47 -4.30
N THR A 25 -1.76 -6.96 -5.24
CA THR A 25 -1.64 -8.32 -5.78
C THR A 25 -0.68 -8.42 -6.95
N THR A 26 -0.56 -7.35 -7.75
CA THR A 26 0.48 -7.17 -8.76
C THR A 26 0.93 -5.72 -8.79
N PHE A 27 2.10 -5.46 -9.37
CA PHE A 27 2.57 -4.10 -9.63
C PHE A 27 3.34 -4.08 -10.95
N ALA A 28 3.49 -2.92 -11.57
CA ALA A 28 4.24 -2.79 -12.82
C ALA A 28 5.32 -1.72 -12.72
N THR A 29 6.52 -2.00 -13.22
CA THR A 29 7.60 -1.01 -13.38
C THR A 29 7.83 -0.73 -14.86
N ASP A 30 7.73 0.54 -15.26
CA ASP A 30 7.82 0.95 -16.67
C ASP A 30 6.94 0.10 -17.61
N GLY A 31 5.73 -0.25 -17.13
CA GLY A 31 4.75 -1.07 -17.85
C GLY A 31 4.99 -2.58 -17.82
N THR A 32 6.06 -3.07 -17.21
CA THR A 32 6.33 -4.51 -17.04
C THR A 32 5.70 -4.99 -15.75
N GLU A 33 4.75 -5.93 -15.83
CA GLU A 33 4.04 -6.48 -14.67
C GLU A 33 4.89 -7.48 -13.88
N HIS A 34 4.78 -7.41 -12.55
CA HIS A 34 5.44 -8.23 -11.56
C HIS A 34 4.44 -8.71 -10.52
N GLN A 35 4.72 -9.87 -9.93
CA GLN A 35 3.87 -10.45 -8.92
C GLN A 35 4.03 -9.74 -7.57
N GLY A 36 2.89 -9.42 -6.95
CA GLY A 36 2.82 -8.92 -5.57
C GLY A 36 2.83 -10.06 -4.55
N PHE A 37 2.80 -9.72 -3.27
CA PHE A 37 2.55 -10.71 -2.24
C PHE A 37 1.05 -10.99 -2.16
N ILE A 38 0.67 -12.26 -2.16
CA ILE A 38 -0.71 -12.71 -1.95
C ILE A 38 -0.76 -13.64 -0.74
N LEU A 39 -1.92 -13.69 -0.09
CA LEU A 39 -2.12 -14.45 1.15
C LEU A 39 -1.81 -15.95 1.00
N ASP A 40 -2.03 -16.53 -0.18
CA ASP A 40 -1.70 -17.93 -0.46
C ASP A 40 -0.22 -18.24 -0.20
N TYR A 41 0.68 -17.28 -0.42
CA TYR A 41 2.12 -17.47 -0.19
C TYR A 41 2.48 -17.61 1.29
N TYR A 42 1.70 -16.99 2.19
CA TYR A 42 1.83 -17.27 3.62
C TYR A 42 1.49 -18.74 3.90
N TYR A 43 0.35 -19.21 3.38
CA TYR A 43 -0.10 -20.58 3.60
C TYR A 43 0.86 -21.61 2.98
N ASP A 44 1.38 -21.34 1.79
CA ASP A 44 2.39 -22.19 1.17
C ASP A 44 3.64 -22.29 2.04
N LYS A 45 4.15 -21.16 2.54
CA LYS A 45 5.34 -21.13 3.41
C LYS A 45 5.15 -21.93 4.69
N VAL A 46 4.04 -21.75 5.41
CA VAL A 46 3.78 -22.49 6.67
C VAL A 46 3.54 -23.97 6.44
N ASN A 47 3.07 -24.36 5.26
CA ASN A 47 2.87 -25.75 4.87
C ASN A 47 4.10 -26.39 4.20
N GLY A 48 5.21 -25.65 4.06
CA GLY A 48 6.43 -26.12 3.42
C GLY A 48 6.33 -26.29 1.90
N ALA A 49 5.34 -25.64 1.27
CA ALA A 49 5.23 -25.57 -0.18
C ALA A 49 6.15 -24.47 -0.74
N PRO A 50 6.62 -24.61 -2.00
CA PRO A 50 7.42 -23.58 -2.64
C PRO A 50 6.66 -22.26 -2.79
N VAL A 51 7.31 -21.15 -2.47
CA VAL A 51 6.82 -19.78 -2.70
C VAL A 51 7.65 -19.19 -3.85
N PRO A 52 7.04 -18.49 -4.82
CA PRO A 52 7.80 -17.86 -5.90
C PRO A 52 8.72 -16.75 -5.40
N ASP A 53 9.85 -16.57 -6.08
CA ASP A 53 10.69 -15.41 -5.85
C ASP A 53 10.01 -14.14 -6.37
N ILE A 54 9.84 -13.16 -5.50
CA ILE A 54 9.13 -11.90 -5.79
C ILE A 54 9.83 -10.71 -5.14
N ALA A 55 9.65 -9.53 -5.75
CA ALA A 55 10.14 -8.26 -5.20
C ALA A 55 9.27 -7.70 -4.07
N ALA A 56 7.98 -8.07 -4.04
CA ALA A 56 7.08 -7.68 -2.98
C ALA A 56 7.46 -8.34 -1.66
N TRP A 57 7.33 -7.60 -0.56
CA TRP A 57 7.66 -8.07 0.76
C TRP A 57 6.59 -9.04 1.27
N TYR A 58 7.03 -10.09 1.96
CA TYR A 58 6.16 -10.96 2.74
C TYR A 58 5.54 -10.16 3.90
N ALA A 59 4.29 -10.45 4.25
CA ALA A 59 3.63 -9.91 5.44
C ALA A 59 2.59 -10.91 5.98
N GLU A 60 2.19 -10.72 7.24
CA GLU A 60 1.24 -11.61 7.94
C GLU A 60 -0.09 -10.92 8.27
N ASN A 61 -0.54 -10.01 7.41
CA ASN A 61 -1.89 -9.44 7.47
C ASN A 61 -2.92 -10.44 6.91
N LEU A 62 -3.15 -11.53 7.64
CA LEU A 62 -3.94 -12.69 7.18
C LEU A 62 -5.43 -12.41 6.96
N ASP A 63 -5.92 -11.32 7.54
CA ASP A 63 -7.25 -10.77 7.36
C ASP A 63 -7.31 -9.71 6.24
N SER A 64 -6.21 -9.54 5.49
CA SER A 64 -5.96 -8.39 4.61
C SER A 64 -6.05 -7.04 5.34
N GLY A 65 -5.86 -7.04 6.67
CA GLY A 65 -6.11 -5.92 7.57
C GLY A 65 -5.09 -4.79 7.48
N PHE A 66 -4.95 -4.06 8.57
CA PHE A 66 -4.22 -2.79 8.63
C PHE A 66 -3.29 -2.71 9.84
N VAL A 67 -2.40 -1.73 9.83
CA VAL A 67 -1.65 -1.26 11.00
C VAL A 67 -2.40 -0.07 11.61
N ALA A 68 -2.72 -0.13 12.90
CA ALA A 68 -3.46 0.92 13.60
C ALA A 68 -2.51 1.96 14.24
N PRO A 69 -3.01 3.16 14.60
CA PRO A 69 -2.20 4.22 15.22
C PRO A 69 -1.42 3.82 16.47
N ASN A 70 -1.93 2.91 17.29
CA ASN A 70 -1.22 2.39 18.46
C ASN A 70 0.03 1.54 18.11
N ALA A 71 0.20 1.16 16.84
CA ALA A 71 1.35 0.45 16.31
C ALA A 71 2.26 1.33 15.44
N TYR A 72 2.03 2.65 15.36
CA TYR A 72 2.89 3.54 14.55
C TYR A 72 4.34 3.60 15.03
N GLN A 73 4.60 3.35 16.32
CA GLN A 73 5.95 3.31 16.85
C GLN A 73 6.53 1.88 16.92
N THR A 74 5.94 0.91 16.20
CA THR A 74 6.47 -0.45 16.04
C THR A 74 6.99 -0.65 14.63
N GLU A 75 7.76 -1.73 14.40
CA GLU A 75 8.31 -2.02 13.08
C GLU A 75 7.25 -2.34 12.02
N ASP A 76 6.03 -2.71 12.43
CA ASP A 76 4.95 -3.10 11.51
C ASP A 76 4.54 -1.94 10.58
N ILE A 77 4.70 -0.69 11.01
CA ILE A 77 4.34 0.46 10.17
C ILE A 77 5.23 0.61 8.92
N ASN A 78 6.41 -0.01 8.91
CA ASN A 78 7.33 0.06 7.77
C ASN A 78 6.73 -0.63 6.55
N CYS A 79 6.49 -1.94 6.67
CA CYS A 79 6.15 -2.79 5.54
C CYS A 79 5.01 -3.77 5.83
N HIS A 80 4.19 -3.46 6.85
CA HIS A 80 3.11 -4.28 7.41
C HIS A 80 3.59 -5.33 8.42
N ILE A 81 2.62 -6.12 8.91
CA ILE A 81 2.73 -6.95 10.10
C ILE A 81 3.74 -8.07 9.84
N ASN A 82 4.74 -8.20 10.71
CA ASN A 82 5.80 -9.23 10.61
C ASN A 82 6.50 -9.27 9.25
N ALA A 83 6.54 -8.13 8.55
CA ALA A 83 7.03 -8.13 7.18
C ALA A 83 8.53 -8.45 7.07
N THR A 84 8.90 -9.18 6.02
CA THR A 84 10.28 -9.50 5.66
C THR A 84 10.55 -9.18 4.18
N PRO A 85 11.79 -8.82 3.81
CA PRO A 85 12.11 -8.47 2.42
C PRO A 85 11.70 -9.53 1.39
N GLY A 86 11.34 -9.06 0.19
CA GLY A 86 11.21 -9.93 -0.98
C GLY A 86 12.56 -10.55 -1.37
N THR A 87 12.54 -11.67 -2.08
CA THR A 87 13.74 -12.46 -2.39
C THR A 87 14.48 -12.02 -3.66
N LEU A 88 13.89 -11.11 -4.45
CA LEU A 88 14.55 -10.47 -5.58
C LEU A 88 14.26 -8.95 -5.61
N ALA A 89 14.84 -8.25 -6.58
CA ALA A 89 14.54 -6.87 -6.91
C ALA A 89 14.20 -6.74 -8.41
N VAL A 90 13.35 -5.77 -8.73
CA VAL A 90 13.03 -5.41 -10.14
C VAL A 90 13.53 -4.00 -10.44
N GLU A 91 13.55 -3.59 -11.70
CA GLU A 91 14.10 -2.29 -12.09
C GLU A 91 13.01 -1.30 -12.50
N VAL A 92 13.25 -0.01 -12.22
CA VAL A 92 12.52 1.13 -12.78
C VAL A 92 13.51 2.23 -13.16
N LYS A 93 13.26 2.93 -14.27
CA LYS A 93 14.05 4.12 -14.59
C LYS A 93 13.68 5.27 -13.69
N ALA A 94 14.65 6.09 -13.29
CA ALA A 94 14.34 7.41 -12.75
C ALA A 94 13.54 8.22 -13.79
N GLY A 95 12.45 8.86 -13.35
CA GLY A 95 11.47 9.48 -14.26
C GLY A 95 10.43 8.52 -14.83
N GLY A 96 10.62 7.21 -14.66
CA GLY A 96 9.67 6.15 -15.00
C GLY A 96 8.51 6.05 -14.02
N THR A 97 7.73 4.98 -14.14
CA THR A 97 6.52 4.78 -13.31
C THR A 97 6.48 3.42 -12.63
N VAL A 98 5.88 3.42 -11.44
CA VAL A 98 5.51 2.21 -10.71
C VAL A 98 3.99 2.25 -10.51
N GLN A 99 3.28 1.28 -11.08
CA GLN A 99 1.84 1.12 -10.89
C GLN A 99 1.57 0.03 -9.86
N PHE A 100 0.78 0.32 -8.83
CA PHE A 100 0.36 -0.64 -7.80
C PHE A 100 -1.09 -1.06 -8.07
N ASN A 101 -1.34 -2.37 -8.10
CA ASN A 101 -2.67 -2.93 -8.40
C ASN A 101 -3.28 -3.55 -7.13
N TRP A 102 -4.21 -2.81 -6.53
CA TRP A 102 -5.12 -3.27 -5.50
C TRP A 102 -6.34 -3.99 -6.13
N PRO A 103 -7.13 -4.72 -5.33
CA PRO A 103 -8.43 -5.18 -5.78
C PRO A 103 -9.28 -4.01 -6.28
N ALA A 104 -9.91 -4.17 -7.45
CA ALA A 104 -10.81 -3.16 -8.01
C ALA A 104 -11.98 -2.79 -7.08
N THR A 105 -12.27 -3.65 -6.11
CA THR A 105 -13.32 -3.48 -5.09
C THR A 105 -12.79 -2.90 -3.78
N TRP A 106 -11.73 -2.08 -3.81
CA TRP A 106 -11.24 -1.41 -2.59
C TRP A 106 -12.41 -0.73 -1.86
N PRO A 107 -12.67 -1.05 -0.57
CA PRO A 107 -13.94 -0.74 0.06
C PRO A 107 -13.93 0.54 0.89
N HIS A 108 -12.79 1.24 0.97
CA HIS A 108 -12.62 2.42 1.80
C HIS A 108 -12.37 3.68 0.96
N PRO A 109 -13.42 4.36 0.48
CA PRO A 109 -13.30 5.52 -0.41
C PRO A 109 -12.95 6.83 0.33
N TYR A 110 -12.51 6.75 1.58
CA TYR A 110 -12.07 7.88 2.40
C TYR A 110 -10.63 7.66 2.83
N GLY A 111 -9.68 8.39 2.26
CA GLY A 111 -8.27 8.19 2.58
C GLY A 111 -7.28 8.79 1.59
N PRO A 112 -6.12 9.28 2.06
CA PRO A 112 -5.02 9.60 1.18
C PRO A 112 -4.34 8.33 0.66
N ILE A 113 -3.56 8.52 -0.41
CA ILE A 113 -2.62 7.53 -0.92
C ILE A 113 -1.23 8.17 -0.99
N LEU A 114 -0.25 7.47 -0.42
CA LEU A 114 1.12 7.92 -0.31
C LEU A 114 2.08 6.88 -0.86
N THR A 115 3.18 7.33 -1.45
CA THR A 115 4.28 6.45 -1.83
C THR A 115 5.61 7.04 -1.35
N TYR A 116 6.42 6.19 -0.73
CA TYR A 116 7.74 6.50 -0.20
C TYR A 116 8.79 5.61 -0.85
N VAL A 117 10.04 6.05 -0.82
CA VAL A 117 11.22 5.23 -1.13
C VAL A 117 12.23 5.31 0.01
N ALA A 118 12.91 4.21 0.30
CA ALA A 118 14.04 4.17 1.22
C ALA A 118 15.22 3.50 0.53
N LYS A 119 16.38 4.17 0.51
CA LYS A 119 17.59 3.61 -0.11
C LYS A 119 18.16 2.50 0.78
N CYS A 120 18.42 1.34 0.20
CA CYS A 120 19.07 0.23 0.87
C CYS A 120 20.57 0.50 1.00
N ALA A 121 21.18 0.06 2.11
CA ALA A 121 22.63 0.15 2.28
C ALA A 121 23.40 -0.80 1.34
N GLY A 122 22.71 -1.83 0.82
CA GLY A 122 23.20 -2.81 -0.14
C GLY A 122 22.03 -3.44 -0.90
N GLU A 123 21.95 -4.76 -0.94
CA GLU A 123 20.80 -5.46 -1.52
C GLU A 123 19.55 -5.30 -0.63
N CYS A 124 18.42 -4.97 -1.24
CA CYS A 124 17.17 -4.80 -0.49
C CYS A 124 16.59 -6.14 0.01
N THR A 125 17.03 -7.26 -0.54
CA THR A 125 16.68 -8.61 -0.06
C THR A 125 17.18 -8.89 1.36
N GLU A 126 18.20 -8.14 1.81
CA GLU A 126 18.79 -8.22 3.16
C GLU A 126 18.51 -6.98 4.00
N ALA A 127 17.55 -6.14 3.59
CA ALA A 127 17.28 -4.88 4.26
C ALA A 127 16.76 -5.08 5.69
N ASP A 128 17.40 -4.42 6.66
CA ASP A 128 16.83 -4.23 7.99
C ASP A 128 15.77 -3.12 7.94
N LYS A 129 14.49 -3.52 8.02
CA LYS A 129 13.35 -2.60 7.94
C LYS A 129 13.35 -1.53 9.02
N SER A 130 13.95 -1.77 10.18
CA SER A 130 14.03 -0.79 11.27
C SER A 130 14.98 0.37 10.95
N SER A 131 15.92 0.15 10.02
CA SER A 131 16.93 1.12 9.60
C SER A 131 16.53 1.93 8.35
N LEU A 132 15.44 1.55 7.68
CA LEU A 132 14.98 2.21 6.46
C LEU A 132 14.54 3.64 6.75
N LYS A 133 15.06 4.58 5.96
CA LYS A 133 14.71 6.01 6.01
C LYS A 133 13.88 6.38 4.79
N TRP A 134 12.59 6.62 5.03
CA TRP A 134 11.56 6.86 4.03
C TRP A 134 11.54 8.31 3.55
N VAL A 135 11.62 8.47 2.25
CA VAL A 135 11.47 9.75 1.54
C VAL A 135 10.14 9.69 0.79
N LYS A 136 9.24 10.63 1.08
CA LYS A 136 7.94 10.72 0.40
C LYS A 136 8.14 11.22 -1.03
N ILE A 137 7.68 10.45 -2.02
CA ILE A 137 7.80 10.79 -3.46
C ILE A 137 6.46 11.03 -4.14
N GLN A 138 5.35 10.62 -3.52
CA GLN A 138 4.00 10.93 -3.98
C GLN A 138 3.07 11.03 -2.78
N GLU A 139 2.16 12.01 -2.81
CA GLU A 139 1.02 12.10 -1.92
C GLU A 139 -0.19 12.64 -2.65
N GLN A 140 -1.38 12.13 -2.30
CA GLN A 140 -2.65 12.68 -2.74
C GLN A 140 -3.66 12.50 -1.60
N GLY A 141 -4.32 13.59 -1.22
CA GLY A 141 -5.34 13.61 -0.17
C GLY A 141 -6.74 13.67 -0.77
N ILE A 142 -7.47 14.73 -0.42
CA ILE A 142 -8.83 15.01 -0.89
C ILE A 142 -8.84 16.20 -1.86
N ASP A 143 -9.65 16.12 -2.91
CA ASP A 143 -10.00 17.27 -3.74
C ASP A 143 -11.11 18.09 -3.02
N TYR A 144 -10.83 19.34 -2.67
CA TYR A 144 -11.75 20.14 -1.84
C TYR A 144 -13.03 20.58 -2.57
N ASP A 145 -13.05 20.60 -3.91
CA ASP A 145 -14.21 21.03 -4.68
C ASP A 145 -15.23 19.89 -4.81
N SER A 146 -14.76 18.70 -5.19
CA SER A 146 -15.56 17.49 -5.34
C SER A 146 -15.76 16.70 -4.04
N GLN A 147 -14.92 16.95 -3.03
CA GLN A 147 -14.81 16.14 -1.80
C GLN A 147 -14.43 14.67 -2.05
N VAL A 148 -13.77 14.39 -3.19
CA VAL A 148 -13.33 13.05 -3.57
C VAL A 148 -11.92 12.80 -3.04
N TRP A 149 -11.75 11.69 -2.32
CA TRP A 149 -10.45 11.24 -1.80
C TRP A 149 -9.64 10.46 -2.84
N ALA A 150 -8.32 10.43 -2.68
CA ALA A 150 -7.42 9.60 -3.47
C ALA A 150 -7.84 8.13 -3.52
N SER A 151 -8.32 7.57 -2.39
CA SER A 151 -8.80 6.18 -2.38
C SER A 151 -10.11 5.95 -3.15
N GLN A 152 -10.95 6.97 -3.35
CA GLN A 152 -12.09 6.89 -4.28
C GLN A 152 -11.60 6.95 -5.74
N VAL A 153 -10.62 7.81 -6.04
CA VAL A 153 -9.99 7.85 -7.39
C VAL A 153 -9.38 6.49 -7.75
N LEU A 154 -8.72 5.83 -6.79
CA LEU A 154 -8.22 4.45 -6.96
C LEU A 154 -9.33 3.47 -7.37
N VAL A 155 -10.48 3.52 -6.69
CA VAL A 155 -11.64 2.67 -6.99
C VAL A 155 -12.13 2.95 -8.41
N ASP A 156 -12.26 4.23 -8.78
CA ASP A 156 -12.71 4.64 -10.11
C ASP A 156 -11.72 4.21 -11.22
N GLN A 157 -10.44 4.04 -10.88
CA GLN A 157 -9.38 3.52 -11.76
C GLN A 157 -9.28 1.99 -11.75
N GLY A 158 -10.22 1.29 -11.09
CA GLY A 158 -10.25 -0.16 -11.02
C GLY A 158 -9.14 -0.75 -10.14
N GLY A 159 -8.75 -0.05 -9.07
CA GLY A 159 -7.74 -0.51 -8.12
C GLY A 159 -6.30 -0.20 -8.52
N LYS A 160 -6.08 0.60 -9.57
CA LYS A 160 -4.74 0.91 -10.09
C LYS A 160 -4.28 2.27 -9.60
N TRP A 161 -3.06 2.35 -9.10
CA TRP A 161 -2.44 3.63 -8.70
C TRP A 161 -1.05 3.77 -9.31
N GLU A 162 -0.81 4.81 -10.09
CA GLU A 162 0.49 5.06 -10.70
C GLU A 162 1.28 6.13 -9.92
N THR A 163 2.52 5.79 -9.56
CA THR A 163 3.49 6.69 -8.95
C THR A 163 4.63 6.95 -9.92
N LYS A 164 4.93 8.22 -10.18
CA LYS A 164 6.10 8.63 -10.95
C LYS A 164 7.34 8.66 -10.06
N VAL A 165 8.42 8.03 -10.51
CA VAL A 165 9.72 8.07 -9.82
C VAL A 165 10.41 9.40 -10.14
N PRO A 166 10.82 10.21 -9.14
CA PRO A 166 11.59 11.42 -9.39
C PRO A 166 12.84 11.17 -10.24
N ALA A 167 13.01 11.93 -11.32
CA ALA A 167 14.16 11.77 -12.22
C ALA A 167 15.50 12.16 -11.56
N SER A 168 15.47 13.00 -10.53
CA SER A 168 16.67 13.47 -9.82
C SER A 168 17.20 12.47 -8.79
N LEU A 169 16.39 11.49 -8.34
CA LEU A 169 16.83 10.48 -7.38
C LEU A 169 18.02 9.72 -7.93
N ALA A 170 19.04 9.51 -7.10
CA ALA A 170 20.21 8.76 -7.49
C ALA A 170 19.87 7.29 -7.79
N SER A 171 20.58 6.69 -8.75
CA SER A 171 20.50 5.25 -8.97
C SER A 171 20.86 4.46 -7.69
N GLY A 172 20.31 3.26 -7.57
CA GLY A 172 20.59 2.34 -6.47
C GLY A 172 19.41 1.44 -6.14
N ASN A 173 19.61 0.61 -5.11
CA ASN A 173 18.58 -0.29 -4.59
C ASN A 173 17.69 0.46 -3.60
N TYR A 174 16.37 0.42 -3.81
CA TYR A 174 15.39 1.06 -2.93
C TYR A 174 14.29 0.08 -2.54
N VAL A 175 13.75 0.28 -1.33
CA VAL A 175 12.44 -0.24 -0.98
C VAL A 175 11.42 0.84 -1.29
N PHE A 176 10.42 0.52 -2.10
CA PHE A 176 9.24 1.35 -2.31
C PHE A 176 8.18 0.94 -1.30
N ARG A 177 7.61 1.90 -0.57
CA ARG A 177 6.49 1.71 0.36
C ARG A 177 5.28 2.47 -0.15
N HIS A 178 4.30 1.75 -0.67
CA HIS A 178 3.02 2.29 -1.12
C HIS A 178 1.96 2.07 -0.04
N GLU A 179 1.12 3.07 0.23
CA GLU A 179 0.18 3.01 1.35
C GLU A 179 -1.12 3.74 1.03
N ILE A 180 -2.22 3.07 1.36
CA ILE A 180 -3.53 3.70 1.56
C ILE A 180 -3.72 3.89 3.07
N ILE A 181 -4.22 5.04 3.50
CA ILE A 181 -4.70 5.25 4.88
C ILE A 181 -6.21 5.38 4.83
N ALA A 182 -6.96 4.38 5.27
CA ALA A 182 -8.41 4.46 5.35
C ALA A 182 -8.83 5.27 6.59
N LEU A 183 -9.66 6.29 6.36
CA LEU A 183 -10.00 7.30 7.37
C LEU A 183 -11.46 7.24 7.82
N HIS A 184 -12.24 6.27 7.36
CA HIS A 184 -13.66 6.14 7.74
C HIS A 184 -13.86 6.02 9.28
N GLY A 185 -12.87 5.50 10.02
CA GLY A 185 -12.88 5.44 11.48
C GLY A 185 -12.13 6.59 12.18
N ALA A 186 -11.49 7.49 11.45
CA ALA A 186 -10.52 8.47 11.97
C ALA A 186 -11.10 9.53 12.92
N GLY A 187 -12.43 9.61 13.05
CA GLY A 187 -13.10 10.49 14.03
C GLY A 187 -12.89 10.06 15.49
N SER A 188 -12.40 8.84 15.71
CA SER A 188 -12.08 8.30 17.02
C SER A 188 -10.58 8.04 17.16
N PRO A 189 -9.99 8.20 18.36
CA PRO A 189 -8.62 7.76 18.62
C PRO A 189 -8.40 6.30 18.18
N ASN A 190 -7.25 6.03 17.56
CA ASN A 190 -6.90 4.72 17.01
C ASN A 190 -7.80 4.22 15.86
N GLY A 191 -8.59 5.10 15.24
CA GLY A 191 -9.57 4.73 14.21
C GLY A 191 -9.09 4.81 12.75
N ALA A 192 -7.95 5.45 12.48
CA ALA A 192 -7.31 5.39 11.16
C ALA A 192 -6.72 3.99 10.91
N GLN A 193 -6.63 3.59 9.64
CA GLN A 193 -6.19 2.24 9.24
C GLN A 193 -5.16 2.34 8.13
N ASN A 194 -3.92 1.94 8.39
CA ASN A 194 -2.81 2.04 7.44
C ASN A 194 -2.57 0.70 6.72
N TYR A 195 -2.42 0.74 5.41
CA TYR A 195 -2.18 -0.44 4.57
C TYR A 195 -0.85 -0.30 3.80
N PRO A 196 0.31 -0.32 4.48
CA PRO A 196 1.61 -0.21 3.83
C PRO A 196 1.97 -1.50 3.09
N GLN A 197 2.51 -1.38 1.88
CA GLN A 197 2.97 -2.47 1.04
C GLN A 197 4.36 -2.15 0.51
N CYS A 198 5.32 -3.05 0.67
CA CYS A 198 6.72 -2.82 0.32
C CYS A 198 7.22 -3.65 -0.87
N PHE A 199 8.12 -3.07 -1.66
CA PHE A 199 8.66 -3.68 -2.89
C PHE A 199 10.14 -3.34 -3.06
N ASN A 200 10.97 -4.32 -3.38
CA ASN A 200 12.37 -4.13 -3.75
C ASN A 200 12.48 -3.67 -5.20
N ILE A 201 12.85 -2.40 -5.42
CA ILE A 201 12.98 -1.83 -6.76
C ILE A 201 14.29 -1.05 -6.88
N ALA A 202 15.13 -1.43 -7.83
CA ALA A 202 16.32 -0.70 -8.20
C ALA A 202 15.97 0.46 -9.14
N ILE A 203 16.34 1.69 -8.76
CA ILE A 203 16.23 2.86 -9.62
C ILE A 203 17.48 2.91 -10.51
N THR A 204 17.27 2.97 -11.83
CA THR A 204 18.33 3.06 -12.84
C THR A 204 18.31 4.40 -13.57
N GLY A 205 19.46 4.84 -14.09
CA GLY A 205 19.57 6.08 -14.87
C GLY A 205 19.24 7.36 -14.09
N GLY A 206 19.33 7.31 -12.76
CA GLY A 206 19.00 8.41 -11.86
C GLY A 206 19.97 9.57 -11.83
N GLY A 207 19.54 10.67 -11.20
CA GLY A 207 20.36 11.86 -10.94
C GLY A 207 21.32 11.68 -9.76
N SER A 208 21.50 12.73 -8.97
CA SER A 208 22.41 12.75 -7.81
C SER A 208 21.71 13.05 -6.48
N ALA A 209 20.39 13.21 -6.47
CA ALA A 209 19.66 13.51 -5.26
C ALA A 209 19.65 12.30 -4.32
N ASN A 210 20.05 12.54 -3.08
CA ASN A 210 20.00 11.57 -1.98
C ASN A 210 19.38 12.28 -0.76
N PRO A 211 18.07 12.60 -0.80
CA PRO A 211 17.39 13.26 0.31
C PRO A 211 17.47 12.41 1.58
N GLU A 212 17.59 13.07 2.73
CA GLU A 212 17.45 12.38 4.00
C GLU A 212 15.98 11.95 4.18
N GLY A 213 15.79 10.71 4.62
CA GLY A 213 14.46 10.15 4.91
C GLY A 213 14.16 10.09 6.41
N THR A 214 12.93 9.74 6.72
CA THR A 214 12.39 9.58 8.08
C THR A 214 12.28 8.09 8.43
N LEU A 215 12.62 7.69 9.66
CA LEU A 215 12.40 6.30 10.09
C LEU A 215 10.91 5.94 10.05
N GLY A 216 10.57 4.68 9.80
CA GLY A 216 9.16 4.26 9.73
C GLY A 216 8.37 4.61 10.99
N VAL A 217 8.98 4.38 12.16
CA VAL A 217 8.39 4.66 13.48
C VAL A 217 8.14 6.15 13.77
N ASP A 218 8.74 7.02 12.95
CA ASP A 218 8.65 8.47 13.06
C ASP A 218 7.77 9.08 11.96
N LEU A 219 7.18 8.27 11.06
CA LEU A 219 6.33 8.76 9.98
C LEU A 219 5.04 9.41 10.50
N TYR A 220 4.39 8.77 11.47
CA TYR A 220 3.04 9.13 11.91
C TYR A 220 2.91 9.14 13.43
N LYS A 221 2.06 10.04 13.94
CA LYS A 221 1.59 10.03 15.32
C LYS A 221 0.09 9.81 15.35
N SER A 222 -0.39 9.21 16.43
CA SER A 222 -1.81 8.88 16.60
C SER A 222 -2.72 10.11 16.74
N ASP A 223 -2.13 11.28 17.03
CA ASP A 223 -2.80 12.58 17.16
C ASP A 223 -2.45 13.56 16.02
N ASP A 224 -1.79 13.09 14.96
CA ASP A 224 -1.55 13.94 13.78
C ASP A 224 -2.89 14.41 13.19
N PRO A 225 -2.99 15.67 12.71
CA PRO A 225 -4.25 16.24 12.22
C PRO A 225 -4.84 15.52 10.99
N GLY A 226 -4.01 14.79 10.24
CA GLY A 226 -4.44 13.94 9.13
C GLY A 226 -4.82 12.51 9.51
N ILE A 227 -4.64 12.13 10.79
CA ILE A 227 -4.88 10.80 11.36
C ILE A 227 -6.08 10.80 12.30
N LEU A 228 -6.23 11.82 13.15
CA LEU A 228 -7.34 11.96 14.10
C LEU A 228 -8.15 13.23 13.79
N PHE A 229 -9.23 13.05 13.02
CA PHE A 229 -10.15 14.13 12.65
C PHE A 229 -11.48 13.54 12.16
N ASN A 230 -12.53 14.37 12.04
CA ASN A 230 -13.81 13.91 11.50
C ASN A 230 -13.82 13.97 9.96
N PRO A 231 -13.86 12.83 9.23
CA PRO A 231 -13.93 12.83 7.77
C PRO A 231 -15.34 13.12 7.22
N TYR A 232 -16.37 13.16 8.06
CA TYR A 232 -17.79 13.29 7.67
C TYR A 232 -18.28 14.74 7.69
N VAL A 233 -17.42 15.67 7.29
CA VAL A 233 -17.71 17.10 7.16
C VAL A 233 -17.20 17.60 5.81
N THR A 234 -17.60 18.80 5.40
CA THR A 234 -16.92 19.46 4.28
C THR A 234 -15.50 19.83 4.70
N ILE A 235 -14.52 19.17 4.12
CA ILE A 235 -13.11 19.39 4.39
C ILE A 235 -12.63 20.55 3.51
N LYS A 236 -12.00 21.53 4.16
CA LYS A 236 -11.39 22.71 3.50
C LYS A 236 -9.88 22.75 3.61
N ASP A 237 -9.34 21.96 4.53
CA ASP A 237 -7.93 21.77 4.73
C ASP A 237 -7.71 20.37 5.29
N TYR A 238 -6.81 19.61 4.68
CA TYR A 238 -6.41 18.28 5.09
C TYR A 238 -4.88 18.21 5.06
N THR A 239 -4.29 18.13 6.26
CA THR A 239 -2.85 17.90 6.42
C THR A 239 -2.55 16.44 6.15
N ILE A 240 -2.03 16.13 4.96
CA ILE A 240 -1.59 14.78 4.63
C ILE A 240 -0.51 14.32 5.64
N PRO A 241 -0.65 13.15 6.29
CA PRO A 241 0.31 12.65 7.27
C PRO A 241 1.70 12.41 6.69
N GLY A 242 2.72 12.35 7.55
CA GLY A 242 4.09 12.03 7.16
C GLY A 242 4.96 13.24 6.82
N PRO A 243 6.26 13.01 6.50
CA PRO A 243 7.20 14.05 6.16
C PRO A 243 6.80 14.81 4.88
N LYS A 244 7.44 15.95 4.64
CA LYS A 244 7.22 16.75 3.44
C LYS A 244 7.52 15.95 2.17
N LEU A 245 6.70 16.13 1.14
CA LEU A 245 6.96 15.61 -0.22
C LEU A 245 8.32 16.09 -0.73
N PHE A 246 9.12 15.15 -1.25
CA PHE A 246 10.36 15.47 -1.94
C PHE A 246 10.07 16.20 -3.27
N SER A 247 10.70 17.36 -3.46
CA SER A 247 10.41 18.28 -4.57
C SER A 247 11.44 18.22 -5.70
N GLY A 248 12.23 17.14 -5.80
CA GLY A 248 13.30 16.99 -6.79
C GLY A 248 12.89 16.16 -8.00
#